data_AF-A0A5C3QI97-F1
#
_entry.id   AF-A0A5C3QI97-F1
#
_cell.length_a   1.000
_cell.length_b   1.000
_cell.length_c   1.000
_cell.angle_alpha   90.00
_cell.angle_beta   90.00
_cell.angle_gamma   90.00
#
_symmetry.space_group_name_H-M   'P 1'
#
loop_
_entity.id
_entity.type
_entity.pdbx_description
1 polymer ?
#
loop_
_entity_poly.entity_id
_entity_poly.type
_entity_poly.pdbx_seq_one_letter_code
_entity_poly.pdbx_strand_id
1 'polypeptide(L)'
;IIVDDFDPRITYTPSDKWTTGGGELEHNSTTHRFNDGAGSFAFTFNGQFFGTGIQVYGTLVEETSSKSPFIATFQIDDSPPVTYTSPSMNRKQYRRQFFRSAVLEENVEHRLVI
;
A
#
# COMPACT_ATOMS: atom_id res chain seq x y z
N ILE A 1 14.97 3.20 -0.71
CA ILE A 1 14.27 3.86 -1.84
C ILE A 1 12.86 4.19 -1.37
N ILE A 2 12.31 5.34 -1.75
CA ILE A 2 10.87 5.64 -1.57
C ILE A 2 10.22 5.44 -2.93
N VAL A 3 9.12 4.68 -2.96
CA VAL A 3 8.35 4.37 -4.16
C VAL A 3 7.02 5.08 -4.02
N ASP A 4 6.71 5.93 -4.99
CA ASP A 4 5.44 6.66 -5.06
C ASP A 4 4.32 5.76 -5.60
N ASP A 5 3.07 6.08 -5.28
CA ASP A 5 1.92 5.30 -5.74
C ASP A 5 1.68 5.43 -7.26
N PHE A 6 2.30 6.40 -7.94
CA PHE A 6 2.35 6.48 -9.40
C PHE A 6 3.55 5.75 -10.03
N ASP A 7 4.36 5.05 -9.25
CA ASP A 7 5.51 4.33 -9.79
C ASP A 7 5.06 3.25 -10.79
N PRO A 8 5.64 3.18 -11.99
CA PRO A 8 5.22 2.24 -13.04
C PRO A 8 5.40 0.75 -12.68
N ARG A 9 6.11 0.46 -11.59
CA ARG A 9 6.22 -0.90 -11.04
C ARG A 9 4.98 -1.30 -10.23
N ILE A 10 4.07 -0.37 -9.96
CA ILE A 10 2.81 -0.62 -9.26
C ILE A 10 1.70 -0.86 -10.28
N THR A 11 0.95 -1.94 -10.09
CA THR A 11 -0.21 -2.29 -10.91
C THR A 11 -1.46 -2.35 -10.05
N TYR A 12 -2.52 -1.66 -10.47
CA TYR A 12 -3.79 -1.57 -9.75
C TYR A 12 -4.87 -2.42 -10.42
N THR A 13 -5.60 -3.22 -9.62
CA THR A 13 -6.64 -4.14 -10.12
C THR A 13 -7.93 -4.03 -9.29
N PRO A 14 -9.12 -4.01 -9.93
CA PRO A 14 -9.33 -3.69 -11.33
C PRO A 14 -9.03 -2.20 -11.58
N SER A 15 -8.27 -1.90 -12.64
CA SER A 15 -7.66 -0.57 -12.85
C SER A 15 -8.68 0.57 -12.99
N ASP A 16 -9.89 0.26 -13.45
CA ASP A 16 -10.99 1.22 -13.66
C ASP A 16 -11.71 1.63 -12.36
N LYS A 17 -11.49 0.91 -11.26
CA LYS A 17 -12.09 1.22 -9.95
C LYS A 17 -11.16 2.01 -9.01
N TRP A 18 -9.90 2.17 -9.37
CA TRP A 18 -8.96 3.01 -8.64
C TRP A 18 -9.06 4.45 -9.13
N THR A 19 -9.31 5.35 -8.19
CA THR A 19 -9.37 6.79 -8.46
C THR A 19 -8.11 7.47 -7.97
N THR A 20 -7.58 8.38 -8.76
CA THR A 20 -6.42 9.19 -8.39
C THR A 20 -6.86 10.46 -7.66
N GLY A 21 -5.96 11.00 -6.85
CA GLY A 21 -6.11 12.28 -6.18
C GLY A 21 -4.79 12.68 -5.53
N GLY A 22 -4.87 13.38 -4.40
CA GLY A 22 -3.72 13.72 -3.56
C GLY A 22 -3.78 15.16 -3.09
N GLY A 23 -2.91 15.49 -2.15
CA GLY A 23 -2.80 16.80 -1.52
C GLY A 23 -1.40 17.04 -1.00
N GLU A 24 -1.15 18.22 -0.43
CA GLU A 24 0.20 18.64 -0.02
C GLU A 24 0.85 17.75 1.05
N LEU A 25 0.05 16.94 1.76
CA LEU A 25 0.54 16.07 2.85
C LEU A 25 0.84 14.64 2.37
N GLU A 26 0.32 14.24 1.20
CA GLU A 26 0.64 13.00 0.52
C GLU A 26 2.01 13.06 -0.18
N HIS A 27 2.68 11.91 -0.34
CA HIS A 27 3.95 11.86 -1.08
C HIS A 27 3.71 12.28 -2.53
N ASN A 28 4.59 13.14 -3.07
CA ASN A 28 4.44 13.77 -4.39
C ASN A 28 3.06 14.37 -4.70
N SER A 29 2.27 14.65 -3.67
CA SER A 29 0.88 15.08 -3.79
C SER A 29 -0.01 14.15 -4.62
N THR A 30 0.26 12.85 -4.55
CA THR A 30 -0.48 11.80 -5.24
C THR A 30 -1.15 10.81 -4.27
N THR A 31 -2.27 10.23 -4.71
CA THR A 31 -2.87 9.08 -4.04
C THR A 31 -3.73 8.27 -5.01
N HIS A 32 -3.67 6.94 -4.90
CA HIS A 32 -4.64 6.02 -5.45
C HIS A 32 -5.57 5.53 -4.36
N ARG A 33 -6.88 5.66 -4.60
CA ARG A 33 -7.94 5.27 -3.68
C ARG A 33 -8.90 4.32 -4.37
N PHE A 34 -9.17 3.22 -3.69
CA PHE A 34 -10.24 2.30 -4.04
C PHE A 34 -11.55 2.68 -3.33
N ASN A 35 -12.68 2.62 -4.04
CA ASN A 35 -13.96 3.16 -3.55
C ASN A 35 -15.05 2.12 -3.32
N ASP A 36 -14.96 0.95 -3.94
CA ASP A 36 -16.10 0.03 -4.00
C ASP A 36 -15.66 -1.44 -4.09
N GLY A 37 -16.01 -2.22 -3.06
CA GLY A 37 -15.73 -3.65 -2.97
C GLY A 37 -14.29 -3.95 -2.55
N ALA A 38 -13.70 -4.96 -3.17
CA ALA A 38 -12.30 -5.34 -2.99
C ALA A 38 -11.50 -5.01 -4.26
N GLY A 39 -10.32 -4.43 -4.05
CA GLY A 39 -9.34 -4.15 -5.09
C GLY A 39 -7.97 -4.51 -4.56
N SER A 40 -7.03 -4.69 -5.47
CA SER A 40 -5.65 -4.97 -5.11
C SER A 40 -4.69 -4.07 -5.84
N PHE A 41 -3.50 -3.93 -5.27
CA PHE A 41 -2.35 -3.47 -6.04
C PHE A 41 -1.14 -4.36 -5.80
N ALA A 42 -0.30 -4.46 -6.81
CA ALA A 42 0.92 -5.24 -6.74
C ALA A 42 2.14 -4.39 -7.06
N PHE A 43 3.22 -4.62 -6.32
CA PHE A 43 4.52 -4.00 -6.54
C PHE A 43 5.59 -5.08 -6.70
N THR A 44 6.37 -4.98 -7.77
CA THR A 44 7.48 -5.88 -8.05
C THR A 44 8.81 -5.13 -8.05
N PHE A 45 9.82 -5.67 -7.39
CA PHE A 45 11.20 -5.21 -7.48
C PHE A 45 12.15 -6.39 -7.62
N ASN A 46 13.31 -6.14 -8.23
CA ASN A 46 14.33 -7.14 -8.52
C ASN A 46 15.74 -6.55 -8.31
N GLY A 47 16.80 -7.33 -8.57
CA GLY A 47 18.20 -6.93 -8.38
C GLY A 47 18.69 -5.66 -9.09
N GLN A 48 17.89 -4.94 -9.89
CA GLN A 48 18.22 -3.55 -10.32
C GLN A 48 17.73 -2.50 -9.31
N PHE A 49 16.74 -2.84 -8.50
CA PHE A 49 16.19 -2.08 -7.39
C PHE A 49 16.43 -2.87 -6.10
N PHE A 50 17.65 -2.79 -5.59
CA PHE A 50 18.07 -3.53 -4.41
C PHE A 50 17.21 -3.19 -3.19
N GLY A 51 16.68 -4.23 -2.55
CA GLY A 51 15.95 -4.13 -1.30
C GLY A 51 15.83 -5.49 -0.65
N THR A 52 16.03 -5.55 0.66
CA THR A 52 15.83 -6.75 1.47
C THR A 52 14.60 -6.60 2.37
N GLY A 53 13.70 -5.69 2.02
CA GLY A 53 12.47 -5.47 2.77
C GLY A 53 11.57 -4.39 2.19
N ILE A 54 10.29 -4.51 2.49
CA ILE A 54 9.23 -3.60 2.04
C ILE A 54 8.50 -3.05 3.26
N GLN A 55 8.20 -1.75 3.24
CA GLN A 55 7.30 -1.11 4.19
C GLN A 55 6.25 -0.34 3.41
N VAL A 56 4.99 -0.49 3.83
CA VAL A 56 3.86 0.14 3.15
C VAL A 56 3.30 1.21 4.08
N TYR A 57 3.16 2.41 3.54
CA TYR A 57 2.62 3.55 4.25
C TYR A 57 1.37 4.08 3.54
N GLY A 58 0.43 4.60 4.32
CA GLY A 58 -0.76 5.23 3.78
C GLY A 58 -1.38 6.24 4.73
N THR A 59 -2.60 6.64 4.38
CA THR A 59 -3.37 7.63 5.13
C THR A 59 -4.53 6.94 5.83
N LEU A 60 -4.62 7.12 7.16
CA LEU A 60 -5.80 6.76 7.94
C LEU A 60 -6.78 7.93 7.91
N VAL A 61 -8.07 7.61 7.84
CA VAL A 61 -9.17 8.58 7.98
C VAL A 61 -9.72 8.55 9.40
N GLU A 62 -10.53 9.55 9.74
CA GLU A 62 -11.27 9.58 11.01
C GLU A 62 -12.33 8.48 11.10
N GLU A 63 -12.69 8.09 12.32
CA GLU A 63 -13.60 6.97 12.60
C GLU A 63 -15.02 7.18 12.07
N THR A 64 -15.45 8.44 11.93
CA THR A 64 -16.75 8.84 11.38
C THR A 64 -16.84 8.66 9.86
N SER A 65 -15.71 8.45 9.18
CA SER A 65 -15.68 8.17 7.74
C SER A 65 -16.21 6.77 7.46
N SER A 66 -17.03 6.62 6.41
CA SER A 66 -17.53 5.32 5.92
C SER A 66 -16.43 4.33 5.48
N LYS A 67 -15.18 4.79 5.38
CA LYS A 67 -14.01 3.97 5.09
C LYS A 67 -13.26 3.46 6.34
N SER A 68 -13.78 3.73 7.53
CA SER A 68 -13.21 3.27 8.79
C SER A 68 -14.14 2.23 9.45
N PRO A 69 -13.60 1.10 9.95
CA PRO A 69 -12.24 0.63 9.71
C PRO A 69 -12.09 0.13 8.26
N PHE A 70 -10.88 0.19 7.71
CA PHE A 70 -10.53 -0.60 6.53
C PHE A 70 -9.69 -1.81 6.93
N ILE A 71 -9.76 -2.83 6.10
CA ILE A 71 -8.97 -4.05 6.21
C ILE A 71 -8.12 -4.14 4.95
N ALA A 72 -6.83 -4.41 5.10
CA ALA A 72 -5.91 -4.65 4.00
C ALA A 72 -5.13 -5.94 4.29
N THR A 73 -4.84 -6.72 3.25
CA THR A 73 -4.14 -7.99 3.38
C THR A 73 -2.89 -7.99 2.53
N PHE A 74 -1.73 -8.12 3.15
CA PHE A 74 -0.43 -8.02 2.50
C PHE A 74 0.14 -9.42 2.31
N GLN A 75 0.49 -9.76 1.08
CA GLN A 75 1.13 -11.02 0.75
C GLN A 75 2.39 -10.74 -0.08
N ILE A 76 3.53 -11.30 0.33
CA ILE A 76 4.76 -11.26 -0.46
C ILE A 76 5.00 -12.66 -1.02
N ASP A 77 5.12 -12.74 -2.34
CA ASP A 77 5.31 -14.00 -3.06
C ASP A 77 4.30 -15.07 -2.61
N ASP A 78 4.78 -16.26 -2.25
CA ASP A 78 3.96 -17.37 -1.75
C ASP A 78 3.86 -17.41 -0.22
N SER A 79 4.21 -16.33 0.49
CA SER A 79 4.11 -16.27 1.95
C SER A 79 2.65 -16.27 2.42
N PRO A 80 2.37 -16.72 3.65
CA PRO A 80 1.07 -16.49 4.26
C PRO A 80 0.72 -14.99 4.29
N PRO A 81 -0.53 -14.61 3.98
CA PRO A 81 -0.95 -13.22 4.03
C PRO A 81 -0.99 -12.66 5.46
N VAL A 82 -0.67 -11.37 5.61
CA VAL A 82 -0.74 -10.62 6.86
C VAL A 82 -1.87 -9.60 6.75
N THR A 83 -2.84 -9.66 7.66
CA THR A 83 -3.97 -8.72 7.66
C THR A 83 -3.70 -7.54 8.60
N TYR A 84 -3.95 -6.33 8.09
CA TYR A 84 -4.01 -5.09 8.86
C TYR A 84 -5.46 -4.63 8.97
N THR A 85 -5.87 -4.25 10.18
CA THR A 85 -7.14 -3.57 10.44
C THR A 85 -6.83 -2.18 10.96
N SER A 86 -7.36 -1.15 10.32
CA SER A 86 -7.10 0.22 10.75
C SER A 86 -7.67 0.51 12.14
N PRO A 87 -6.93 1.18 13.04
CA PRO A 87 -7.45 1.60 14.32
C PRO A 87 -8.46 2.75 14.16
N SER A 88 -9.36 2.91 15.13
CA SER A 88 -10.21 4.10 15.24
C SER A 88 -9.37 5.34 15.56
N MET A 89 -9.55 6.41 14.79
CA MET A 89 -8.82 7.67 14.96
C MET A 89 -9.80 8.84 14.94
N ASN A 90 -9.55 9.88 15.75
CA ASN A 90 -10.40 11.08 15.80
C ASN A 90 -10.07 12.13 14.73
N ARG A 91 -9.05 11.90 13.91
CA ARG A 91 -8.63 12.78 12.81
C ARG A 91 -7.83 12.00 11.77
N LYS A 92 -7.75 12.55 10.56
CA LYS A 92 -6.92 12.02 9.48
C LYS A 92 -5.43 11.97 9.90
N GLN A 93 -4.72 10.91 9.50
CA GLN A 93 -3.31 10.69 9.81
C GLN A 93 -2.55 10.23 8.57
N TYR A 94 -1.53 10.98 8.17
CA TYR A 94 -0.68 10.68 7.02
C TYR A 94 0.53 9.84 7.43
N ARG A 95 1.15 9.16 6.45
CA ARG A 95 2.43 8.41 6.61
C ARG A 95 2.35 7.35 7.71
N ARG A 96 1.20 6.68 7.85
CA ARG A 96 1.00 5.59 8.80
C ARG A 96 1.46 4.29 8.16
N GLN A 97 2.33 3.56 8.86
CA GLN A 97 2.80 2.25 8.41
C GLN A 97 1.70 1.22 8.58
N PHE A 98 1.31 0.55 7.49
CA PHE A 98 0.32 -0.53 7.51
C PHE A 98 0.98 -1.90 7.56
N PHE A 99 2.17 -2.00 6.95
CA PHE A 99 2.87 -3.27 6.82
C PHE A 99 4.39 -3.08 6.81
N ARG A 100 5.10 -4.10 7.28
CA ARG A 100 6.55 -4.25 7.17
C ARG A 100 6.86 -5.73 6.96
N SER A 101 7.63 -6.04 5.93
CA SER A 101 8.06 -7.41 5.66
C SER A 101 9.13 -7.89 6.65
N ALA A 102 9.31 -9.21 6.71
CA ALA A 102 10.56 -9.78 7.19
C ALA A 102 11.73 -9.40 6.24
N VAL A 103 12.95 -9.80 6.59
CA VAL A 103 14.10 -9.68 5.69
C VAL A 103 13.87 -10.60 4.49
N LEU A 104 13.95 -10.03 3.30
CA LEU A 104 13.79 -10.70 2.01
C LEU A 104 15.15 -11.08 1.44
N GLU A 105 15.16 -12.07 0.56
CA GLU A 105 16.37 -12.53 -0.12
C GLU A 105 16.91 -11.43 -1.05
N GLU A 106 18.23 -11.27 -1.07
CA GLU A 106 18.84 -10.24 -1.89
C GLU A 106 19.00 -10.74 -3.34
N ASN A 107 18.93 -9.82 -4.30
CA ASN A 107 19.17 -10.08 -5.73
C ASN A 107 18.17 -11.03 -6.42
N VAL A 108 17.03 -11.31 -5.79
CA VAL A 108 15.90 -12.00 -6.42
C VAL A 108 14.72 -11.04 -6.63
N GLU A 109 13.78 -11.44 -7.46
CA GLU A 109 12.53 -10.70 -7.64
C GLU A 109 11.55 -11.03 -6.50
N HIS A 110 10.90 -10.00 -5.97
CA HIS A 110 9.82 -10.13 -5.00
C HIS A 110 8.60 -9.35 -5.46
N ARG A 111 7.43 -9.91 -5.19
CA ARG A 111 6.13 -9.33 -5.51
C ARG A 111 5.28 -9.20 -4.25
N LEU A 112 4.96 -7.96 -3.89
CA LEU A 112 3.95 -7.65 -2.89
C LEU A 112 2.59 -7.52 -3.56
N VAL A 113 1.55 -8.13 -2.99
CA VAL A 113 0.14 -7.93 -3.33
C VAL A 113 -0.60 -7.45 -2.07
N ILE A 114 -1.46 -6.45 -2.24
CA ILE A 114 -2.28 -5.82 -1.19
C ILE A 114 -3.74 -5.87 -1.58
#